data_AF-A0A938YZ13-F1
#
_entry.id   AF-A0A938YZ13-F1
#
_cell.length_a   1.000
_cell.length_b   1.000
_cell.length_c   1.000
_cell.angle_alpha   90.00
_cell.angle_beta   90.00
_cell.angle_gamma   90.00
#
_symmetry.space_group_name_H-M   'P 1'
#
loop_
_entity.id
_entity.type
_entity.pdbx_description
1 polymer ?
#
loop_
_entity_poly.entity_id
_entity_poly.type
_entity_poly.pdbx_seq_one_letter_code
_entity_poly.pdbx_strand_id
1 'polypeptide(L)'
;AFVNSHEADFGPWPTQDGLCSLEDHRDLPLATQVKHLVLTGLIDDISIGNAYASEAELAAMAEAFHADYPTLRVDVVDGITEDERICLFDNLHSYRGDRSEYILRSTMTRIYYKDKEFPPHDTRDMVRGDVLIDNAGYGQYKGETQIALKAMKNDGRVNVVGKIADEELFLLEFLKPWSSFKLVENN
;
A
#
# COMPACT_ATOMS: atom_id res chain seq x y z
N ALA A 1 -12.22 10.86 -14.97
CA ALA A 1 -13.18 9.96 -14.29
C ALA A 1 -13.66 10.61 -12.99
N PHE A 2 -14.77 10.15 -12.41
CA PHE A 2 -15.33 10.69 -11.17
C PHE A 2 -15.01 9.82 -9.95
N VAL A 3 -14.73 10.48 -8.83
CA VAL A 3 -14.58 9.92 -7.50
C VAL A 3 -15.65 10.49 -6.56
N ASN A 4 -15.96 9.77 -5.49
CA ASN A 4 -16.99 10.11 -4.52
C ASN A 4 -16.37 10.62 -3.21
N SER A 5 -16.80 11.81 -2.76
CA SER A 5 -16.56 12.28 -1.40
C SER A 5 -17.60 11.69 -0.44
N HIS A 6 -17.20 11.36 0.78
CA HIS A 6 -18.08 10.85 1.83
C HIS A 6 -18.63 11.96 2.74
N GLU A 7 -18.02 13.14 2.73
CA GLU A 7 -18.47 14.31 3.47
C GLU A 7 -19.44 15.20 2.66
N ALA A 8 -19.52 14.99 1.35
CA ALA A 8 -20.37 15.74 0.44
C ALA A 8 -21.84 15.29 0.48
N ASP A 9 -22.76 16.26 0.63
CA ASP A 9 -24.21 16.05 0.75
C ASP A 9 -25.05 16.64 -0.41
N PHE A 10 -24.41 17.21 -1.42
CA PHE A 10 -25.02 17.85 -2.58
C PHE A 10 -24.69 17.08 -3.87
N GLY A 11 -25.76 16.71 -4.59
CA GLY A 11 -25.72 16.04 -5.88
C GLY A 11 -26.82 16.53 -6.83
N PRO A 12 -26.89 16.02 -8.06
CA PRO A 12 -27.84 16.51 -9.07
C PRO A 12 -29.29 16.09 -8.80
N TRP A 13 -29.53 15.06 -7.99
CA TRP A 13 -30.84 14.48 -7.73
C TRP A 13 -31.10 14.28 -6.22
N PRO A 14 -32.37 14.21 -5.77
CA PRO A 14 -32.70 13.98 -4.35
C PRO A 14 -32.14 12.67 -3.76
N THR A 15 -31.97 11.65 -4.60
CA THR A 15 -31.33 10.38 -4.22
C THR A 15 -29.91 10.38 -4.78
N GLN A 16 -28.93 10.20 -3.90
CA GLN A 16 -27.51 10.13 -4.22
C GLN A 16 -26.83 9.11 -3.32
N ASP A 17 -26.46 7.96 -3.89
CA ASP A 17 -25.76 6.88 -3.18
C ASP A 17 -24.24 6.94 -3.41
N GLY A 18 -23.72 8.14 -3.68
CA GLY A 18 -22.34 8.41 -4.10
C GLY A 18 -22.17 8.50 -5.63
N LEU A 19 -21.33 9.44 -6.07
CA LEU A 19 -21.18 9.85 -7.48
C LEU A 19 -19.79 9.50 -8.06
N CYS A 20 -19.40 8.23 -8.00
CA CYS A 20 -18.16 7.70 -8.59
C CYS A 20 -18.39 7.08 -9.99
N SER A 21 -17.31 6.93 -10.77
CA SER A 21 -17.35 6.25 -12.08
C SER A 21 -17.23 4.72 -11.99
N LEU A 22 -16.42 4.21 -11.04
CA LEU A 22 -16.29 2.77 -10.80
C LEU A 22 -17.14 2.39 -9.60
N GLU A 23 -17.94 1.34 -9.72
CA GLU A 23 -18.78 0.86 -8.61
C GLU A 23 -17.94 0.47 -7.39
N ASP A 24 -16.80 -0.18 -7.62
CA ASP A 24 -15.85 -0.58 -6.58
C ASP A 24 -15.30 0.62 -5.77
N HIS A 25 -15.49 1.86 -6.22
CA HIS A 25 -15.06 3.08 -5.52
C HIS A 25 -16.09 3.62 -4.53
N ARG A 26 -17.34 3.17 -4.58
CA ARG A 26 -18.49 3.80 -3.89
C ARG A 26 -18.21 4.03 -2.40
N ASP A 27 -17.67 3.01 -1.74
CA ASP A 27 -17.42 3.00 -0.30
C ASP A 27 -15.93 3.19 0.07
N LEU A 28 -15.05 3.38 -0.92
CA LEU A 28 -13.62 3.55 -0.67
C LEU A 28 -13.30 4.97 -0.21
N PRO A 29 -12.27 5.18 0.63
CA PRO A 29 -11.76 6.51 0.92
C PRO A 29 -11.37 7.26 -0.35
N LEU A 30 -11.62 8.57 -0.39
CA LEU A 30 -11.40 9.39 -1.59
C LEU A 30 -9.97 9.25 -2.14
N ALA A 31 -8.96 9.23 -1.26
CA ALA A 31 -7.56 9.03 -1.66
C ALA A 31 -7.33 7.67 -2.33
N THR A 32 -7.95 6.59 -1.84
CA THR A 32 -7.85 5.25 -2.45
C THR A 32 -8.46 5.21 -3.85
N GLN A 33 -9.60 5.87 -4.05
CA GLN A 33 -10.23 5.98 -5.37
C GLN A 33 -9.29 6.68 -6.37
N VAL A 34 -8.67 7.79 -5.95
CA VAL A 34 -7.68 8.55 -6.74
C VAL A 34 -6.46 7.69 -7.05
N LYS A 35 -5.87 7.02 -6.05
CA LYS A 35 -4.73 6.11 -6.21
C LYS A 35 -5.02 5.03 -7.26
N HIS A 36 -6.21 4.41 -7.21
CA HIS A 36 -6.61 3.40 -8.19
C HIS A 36 -6.60 3.98 -9.61
N LEU A 37 -7.28 5.10 -9.84
CA LEU A 37 -7.37 5.72 -11.17
C LEU A 37 -5.99 6.09 -11.72
N VAL A 38 -5.12 6.70 -10.91
CA VAL A 38 -3.75 7.04 -11.30
C VAL A 38 -2.95 5.78 -11.64
N LEU A 39 -3.05 4.73 -10.81
CA LEU A 39 -2.34 3.47 -11.00
C LEU A 39 -2.75 2.71 -12.26
N THR A 40 -3.96 2.93 -12.79
CA THR A 40 -4.35 2.37 -14.09
C THR A 40 -3.44 2.88 -15.22
N GLY A 41 -2.94 4.11 -15.11
CA GLY A 41 -2.21 4.81 -16.18
C GLY A 41 -3.07 5.13 -17.39
N LEU A 42 -4.41 5.17 -17.23
CA LEU A 42 -5.38 5.39 -18.31
C LEU A 42 -6.21 6.67 -18.14
N ILE A 43 -6.11 7.33 -16.98
CA ILE A 43 -6.95 8.47 -16.60
C ILE A 43 -6.06 9.66 -16.26
N ASP A 44 -6.26 10.76 -16.97
CA ASP A 44 -5.51 12.00 -16.77
C ASP A 44 -6.22 12.94 -15.78
N ASP A 45 -7.54 13.10 -15.93
CA ASP A 45 -8.34 14.01 -15.11
C ASP A 45 -9.25 13.25 -14.14
N ILE A 46 -9.21 13.63 -12.87
CA ILE A 46 -10.05 13.09 -11.79
C ILE A 46 -10.83 14.23 -11.15
N SER A 47 -12.15 14.07 -11.03
CA SER A 47 -13.04 15.08 -10.44
C SER A 47 -13.94 14.45 -9.39
N ILE A 48 -14.27 15.21 -8.34
CA ILE A 48 -15.24 14.78 -7.34
C ILE A 48 -16.64 14.96 -7.93
N GLY A 49 -17.46 13.90 -7.92
CA GLY A 49 -18.78 13.90 -8.55
C GLY A 49 -19.86 14.61 -7.73
N ASN A 50 -19.72 14.62 -6.40
CA ASN A 50 -20.58 15.30 -5.43
C ASN A 50 -19.88 16.50 -4.77
N ALA A 51 -20.64 17.32 -4.06
CA ALA A 51 -20.15 18.50 -3.34
C ALA A 51 -20.79 18.63 -1.95
N TYR A 52 -20.20 19.29 -0.97
CA TYR A 52 -18.82 19.76 -0.95
C TYR A 52 -17.94 18.74 -0.24
N ALA A 53 -16.82 18.38 -0.86
CA ALA A 53 -15.80 17.60 -0.17
C ALA A 53 -15.20 18.42 0.97
N SER A 54 -14.81 17.75 2.05
CA SER A 54 -14.12 18.43 3.16
C SER A 54 -12.71 18.88 2.76
N GLU A 55 -12.14 19.86 3.48
CA GLU A 55 -10.75 20.27 3.29
C GLU A 55 -9.77 19.10 3.47
N ALA A 56 -10.08 18.17 4.39
CA ALA A 56 -9.27 16.97 4.61
C ALA A 56 -9.32 16.03 3.41
N GLU A 57 -10.49 15.82 2.82
CA GLU A 57 -10.65 15.04 1.60
C GLU A 57 -9.96 15.69 0.39
N LEU A 58 -10.09 17.00 0.22
CA LEU A 58 -9.40 17.75 -0.84
C LEU A 58 -7.88 17.64 -0.72
N ALA A 59 -7.34 17.78 0.50
CA ALA A 59 -5.92 17.60 0.77
C ALA A 59 -5.45 16.17 0.46
N ALA A 60 -6.21 15.16 0.90
CA ALA A 60 -5.89 13.75 0.65
C ALA A 60 -5.96 13.39 -0.84
N MET A 61 -6.91 13.95 -1.59
CA MET A 61 -7.00 13.82 -3.05
C MET A 61 -5.79 14.45 -3.74
N ALA A 62 -5.40 15.67 -3.33
CA ALA A 62 -4.25 16.37 -3.90
C ALA A 62 -2.94 15.59 -3.65
N GLU A 63 -2.74 15.10 -2.43
CA GLU A 63 -1.58 14.28 -2.08
C GLU A 63 -1.53 12.99 -2.92
N ALA A 64 -2.64 12.27 -3.03
CA ALA A 64 -2.71 11.03 -3.80
C ALA A 64 -2.48 11.24 -5.31
N PHE A 65 -3.00 12.34 -5.88
CA PHE A 65 -2.87 12.64 -7.31
C PHE A 65 -1.46 13.13 -7.69
N HIS A 66 -0.84 13.94 -6.82
CA HIS A 66 0.47 14.55 -7.08
C HIS A 66 1.66 13.76 -6.52
N ALA A 67 1.43 12.59 -5.93
CA ALA A 67 2.51 11.76 -5.41
C ALA A 67 3.48 11.34 -6.53
N ASP A 68 4.79 11.58 -6.33
CA ASP A 68 5.84 11.16 -7.28
C ASP A 68 5.85 9.64 -7.54
N TYR A 69 5.39 8.87 -6.55
CA TYR A 69 5.32 7.42 -6.58
C TYR A 69 4.02 6.96 -5.92
N PRO A 70 3.46 5.81 -6.36
CA PRO A 70 2.34 5.18 -5.66
C PRO A 70 2.66 4.95 -4.18
N THR A 71 1.70 5.25 -3.31
CA THR A 71 1.81 5.04 -1.86
C THR A 71 0.78 4.01 -1.39
N LEU A 72 1.22 3.07 -0.56
CA LEU A 72 0.34 2.10 0.09
C LEU A 72 0.42 2.25 1.61
N ARG A 73 -0.75 2.32 2.26
CA ARG A 73 -0.87 2.37 3.71
C ARG A 73 -0.66 0.99 4.33
N VAL A 74 0.03 0.96 5.46
CA VAL A 74 0.38 -0.25 6.20
C VAL A 74 -0.13 -0.14 7.63
N ASP A 75 -0.97 -1.10 8.02
CA ASP A 75 -1.30 -1.38 9.41
C ASP A 75 -0.15 -2.19 10.02
N VAL A 76 0.67 -1.52 10.83
CA VAL A 76 1.84 -2.15 11.46
C VAL A 76 1.43 -3.04 12.64
N VAL A 77 2.18 -4.12 12.86
CA VAL A 77 1.97 -4.96 14.06
C VAL A 77 2.52 -4.28 15.31
N ASP A 78 1.91 -4.53 16.47
CA ASP A 78 2.33 -3.95 17.76
C ASP A 78 3.82 -4.20 18.08
N GLY A 79 4.35 -5.34 17.62
CA GLY A 79 5.72 -5.78 17.85
C GLY A 79 6.76 -5.23 16.87
N ILE A 80 6.38 -4.39 15.91
CA ILE A 80 7.31 -3.87 14.90
C ILE A 80 8.46 -3.10 15.58
N THR A 81 9.69 -3.41 15.15
CA THR A 81 10.89 -2.74 15.66
C THR A 81 11.15 -1.42 14.94
N GLU A 82 11.93 -0.53 15.56
CA GLU A 82 12.36 0.72 14.93
C GLU A 82 13.18 0.47 13.65
N ASP A 83 14.00 -0.57 13.65
CA ASP A 83 14.77 -0.97 12.48
C ASP A 83 13.88 -1.40 11.30
N GLU A 84 12.76 -2.05 11.57
CA GLU A 84 11.76 -2.43 10.58
C GLU A 84 10.98 -1.22 10.09
N ARG A 85 10.59 -0.29 10.97
CA ARG A 85 9.96 0.98 10.57
C ARG A 85 10.84 1.77 9.60
N ILE A 86 12.11 1.96 9.92
CA ILE A 86 13.07 2.63 9.04
C ILE A 86 13.20 1.87 7.71
N CYS A 87 13.22 0.54 7.75
CA CYS A 87 13.31 -0.28 6.53
C CYS A 87 12.08 -0.14 5.61
N LEU A 88 10.88 0.03 6.18
CA LEU A 88 9.63 0.17 5.42
C LEU A 88 9.35 1.61 4.98
N PHE A 89 9.53 2.58 5.86
CA PHE A 89 8.97 3.92 5.66
C PHE A 89 10.02 4.95 5.22
N ASP A 90 11.29 4.75 5.57
CA ASP A 90 12.41 5.60 5.10
C ASP A 90 13.06 5.03 3.83
N ASN A 91 12.27 4.35 2.98
CA ASN A 91 12.77 3.70 1.78
C ASN A 91 11.85 3.91 0.58
N LEU A 92 12.45 4.17 -0.59
CA LEU A 92 11.76 4.00 -1.86
C LEU A 92 11.86 2.54 -2.28
N HIS A 93 10.75 1.80 -2.23
CA HIS A 93 10.75 0.41 -2.65
C HIS A 93 10.77 0.32 -4.17
N SER A 94 11.48 -0.68 -4.67
CA SER A 94 11.53 -1.00 -6.09
C SER A 94 11.05 -2.44 -6.28
N TYR A 95 9.96 -2.60 -7.03
CA TYR A 95 9.42 -3.92 -7.32
C TYR A 95 10.36 -4.63 -8.30
N ARG A 96 11.05 -5.67 -7.81
CA ARG A 96 11.89 -6.53 -8.61
C ARG A 96 11.13 -7.16 -9.79
N GLY A 97 11.77 -7.19 -10.96
CA GLY A 97 11.14 -7.56 -12.23
C GLY A 97 10.78 -9.02 -12.46
N ASP A 98 11.52 -9.94 -11.84
CA ASP A 98 11.24 -11.38 -11.85
C ASP A 98 10.05 -11.67 -10.92
N ARG A 99 8.87 -11.28 -11.39
CA ARG A 99 7.59 -11.37 -10.70
C ARG A 99 7.32 -12.80 -10.25
N SER A 100 7.15 -12.96 -8.93
CA SER A 100 6.52 -14.14 -8.36
C SER A 100 5.02 -13.93 -8.26
N GLU A 101 4.24 -14.99 -8.45
CA GLU A 101 2.80 -14.98 -8.20
C GLU A 101 2.47 -14.91 -6.70
N TYR A 102 3.43 -15.30 -5.85
CA TYR A 102 3.23 -15.40 -4.41
C TYR A 102 3.69 -14.17 -3.65
N ILE A 103 4.65 -13.42 -4.18
CA ILE A 103 5.32 -12.39 -3.41
C ILE A 103 5.86 -11.25 -4.29
N LEU A 104 5.64 -10.01 -3.83
CA LEU A 104 6.31 -8.82 -4.31
C LEU A 104 7.60 -8.63 -3.51
N ARG A 105 8.70 -8.32 -4.19
CA ARG A 105 10.02 -8.22 -3.56
C ARG A 105 10.66 -6.85 -3.80
N SER A 106 11.13 -6.23 -2.71
CA SER A 106 11.91 -4.99 -2.75
C SER A 106 13.36 -5.28 -2.36
N THR A 107 14.13 -5.85 -3.28
CA THR A 107 15.45 -6.44 -3.01
C THR A 107 16.52 -5.47 -2.52
N MET A 108 16.42 -4.17 -2.78
CA MET A 108 17.47 -3.22 -2.39
C MET A 108 17.53 -2.99 -0.87
N THR A 109 16.43 -3.19 -0.16
CA THR A 109 16.33 -3.04 1.30
C THR A 109 17.38 -3.88 2.04
N ARG A 110 17.59 -5.14 1.65
CA ARG A 110 18.63 -6.00 2.25
C ARG A 110 20.06 -5.51 2.04
N ILE A 111 20.29 -4.63 1.07
CA ILE A 111 21.61 -4.03 0.81
C ILE A 111 21.78 -2.77 1.66
N TYR A 112 20.76 -1.91 1.68
CA TYR A 112 20.77 -0.66 2.43
C TYR A 112 20.77 -0.88 3.94
N TYR A 113 20.05 -1.91 4.39
CA TYR A 113 19.80 -2.18 5.80
C TYR A 113 20.49 -3.46 6.29
N LYS A 114 21.49 -3.96 5.57
CA LYS A 114 22.23 -5.20 5.91
C LYS A 114 22.78 -5.21 7.35
N ASP A 115 23.10 -4.04 7.90
CA ASP A 115 23.73 -3.87 9.20
C ASP A 115 22.70 -3.73 10.35
N LYS A 116 21.40 -3.62 10.04
CA LYS A 116 20.30 -3.67 11.03
C LYS A 116 20.08 -5.11 11.54
N GLU A 117 19.49 -5.25 12.72
CA GLU A 117 19.48 -6.55 13.42
C GLU A 117 18.37 -7.49 12.93
N PHE A 118 17.14 -7.00 12.76
CA PHE A 118 15.94 -7.78 12.39
C PHE A 118 15.82 -9.11 13.16
N PRO A 119 15.70 -9.09 14.50
CA PRO A 119 15.52 -10.33 15.28
C PRO A 119 14.22 -11.04 14.89
N PRO A 120 14.14 -12.38 14.97
CA PRO A 120 12.90 -13.10 14.67
C PRO A 120 11.75 -12.70 15.61
N HIS A 121 10.62 -12.27 15.06
CA HIS A 121 9.36 -12.04 15.75
C HIS A 121 8.18 -12.11 14.77
N ASP A 122 6.96 -12.32 15.29
CA ASP A 122 5.73 -12.56 14.51
C ASP A 122 5.94 -13.41 13.23
N THR A 123 6.48 -14.61 13.42
CA THR A 123 6.83 -15.54 12.34
C THR A 123 5.67 -16.47 11.96
N ARG A 124 4.44 -15.97 12.09
CA ARG A 124 3.23 -16.70 11.69
C ARG A 124 3.20 -16.96 10.18
N ASP A 125 2.31 -17.87 9.77
CA ASP A 125 1.99 -18.06 8.36
C ASP A 125 1.49 -16.75 7.73
N MET A 126 1.85 -16.55 6.46
CA MET A 126 1.62 -15.33 5.72
C MET A 126 0.28 -15.42 4.98
N VAL A 127 -0.43 -14.30 4.89
CA VAL A 127 -1.64 -14.11 4.10
C VAL A 127 -1.46 -12.97 3.10
N ARG A 128 -2.32 -12.90 2.08
CA ARG A 128 -2.27 -11.82 1.09
C ARG A 128 -2.36 -10.45 1.78
N GLY A 129 -1.44 -9.56 1.44
CA GLY A 129 -1.32 -8.23 2.00
C GLY A 129 -0.33 -8.09 3.14
N ASP A 130 0.15 -9.20 3.74
CA ASP A 130 1.17 -9.10 4.78
C ASP A 130 2.43 -8.44 4.22
N VAL A 131 2.92 -7.45 4.95
CA VAL A 131 4.21 -6.79 4.74
C VAL A 131 5.24 -7.52 5.58
N LEU A 132 6.34 -7.90 4.94
CA LEU A 132 7.29 -8.88 5.46
C LEU A 132 8.70 -8.31 5.44
N ILE A 133 9.52 -8.72 6.40
CA ILE A 133 10.97 -8.51 6.39
C ILE A 133 11.67 -9.85 6.69
N ASP A 134 12.60 -10.24 5.81
CA ASP A 134 13.47 -11.39 6.05
C ASP A 134 14.36 -11.12 7.28
N ASN A 135 14.25 -11.95 8.31
CA ASN A 135 14.89 -11.71 9.60
C ASN A 135 16.34 -12.22 9.66
N ALA A 136 17.00 -12.08 10.81
CA ALA A 136 18.39 -12.47 11.04
C ALA A 136 18.71 -13.92 10.67
N GLY A 137 17.71 -14.82 10.74
CA GLY A 137 17.84 -16.22 10.36
C GLY A 137 17.90 -16.47 8.85
N TYR A 138 17.61 -15.47 8.01
CA TYR A 138 17.56 -15.59 6.55
C TYR A 138 18.90 -15.26 5.84
N GLY A 139 20.01 -15.24 6.56
CA GLY A 139 21.37 -15.16 5.99
C GLY A 139 21.53 -13.99 4.99
N GLN A 140 21.91 -14.29 3.75
CA GLN A 140 22.12 -13.28 2.70
C GLN A 140 20.84 -12.53 2.26
N TYR A 141 19.67 -12.96 2.70
CA TYR A 141 18.38 -12.30 2.41
C TYR A 141 17.92 -11.38 3.55
N LYS A 142 18.57 -11.42 4.72
CA LYS A 142 18.25 -10.58 5.88
C LYS A 142 18.04 -9.12 5.47
N GLY A 143 16.91 -8.55 5.88
CA GLY A 143 16.50 -7.18 5.61
C GLY A 143 15.79 -6.99 4.28
N GLU A 144 15.49 -8.04 3.51
CA GLU A 144 14.67 -7.90 2.30
C GLU A 144 13.20 -7.67 2.67
N THR A 145 12.66 -6.51 2.31
CA THR A 145 11.23 -6.23 2.39
C THR A 145 10.46 -6.91 1.27
N GLN A 146 9.35 -7.54 1.63
CA GLN A 146 8.46 -8.26 0.73
C GLN A 146 6.99 -7.96 1.06
N ILE A 147 6.08 -8.21 0.12
CA ILE A 147 4.63 -8.19 0.35
C ILE A 147 4.03 -9.49 -0.17
N ALA A 148 3.33 -10.22 0.69
CA ALA A 148 2.66 -11.46 0.31
C ALA A 148 1.49 -11.16 -0.65
N LEU A 149 1.52 -11.80 -1.82
CA LEU A 149 0.42 -11.75 -2.80
C LEU A 149 -0.54 -12.95 -2.65
N LYS A 150 -0.08 -14.02 -2.00
CA LYS A 150 -0.84 -15.22 -1.67
C LYS A 150 -0.45 -15.75 -0.29
N ALA A 151 -1.30 -16.62 0.28
CA ALA A 151 -0.99 -17.28 1.52
C ALA A 151 0.21 -18.24 1.38
N MET A 152 1.09 -18.25 2.38
CA MET A 152 2.33 -19.06 2.40
C MET A 152 2.65 -19.53 3.81
N LYS A 153 3.31 -20.69 3.91
CA LYS A 153 3.84 -21.17 5.19
C LYS A 153 5.11 -20.42 5.56
N ASN A 154 5.24 -20.06 6.82
CA ASN A 154 6.45 -19.45 7.36
C ASN A 154 7.28 -20.49 8.10
N ASP A 155 8.59 -20.48 7.88
CA ASP A 155 9.53 -21.40 8.52
C ASP A 155 10.31 -20.77 9.68
N GLY A 156 9.90 -19.57 10.11
CA GLY A 156 10.52 -18.84 11.22
C GLY A 156 11.53 -17.78 10.80
N ARG A 157 11.85 -17.68 9.50
CA ARG A 157 12.90 -16.77 8.99
C ARG A 157 12.36 -15.44 8.43
N VAL A 158 11.06 -15.26 8.42
CA VAL A 158 10.39 -14.05 7.93
C VAL A 158 9.56 -13.46 9.05
N ASN A 159 9.75 -12.18 9.35
CA ASN A 159 8.89 -11.45 10.27
C ASN A 159 7.70 -10.88 9.49
N VAL A 160 6.49 -11.04 10.02
CA VAL A 160 5.33 -10.28 9.56
C VAL A 160 5.31 -8.96 10.33
N VAL A 161 5.51 -7.85 9.64
CA VAL A 161 5.72 -6.52 10.26
C VAL A 161 4.52 -5.58 10.10
N GLY A 162 3.56 -5.97 9.27
CA GLY A 162 2.32 -5.24 9.07
C GLY A 162 1.47 -5.88 7.98
N LYS A 163 0.42 -5.18 7.57
CA LYS A 163 -0.46 -5.57 6.48
C LYS A 163 -0.85 -4.32 5.68
N ILE A 164 -0.94 -4.44 4.36
CA ILE A 164 -1.54 -3.39 3.54
C ILE A 164 -2.98 -3.17 4.02
N ALA A 165 -3.35 -1.90 4.20
CA ALA A 165 -4.71 -1.51 4.60
C ALA A 165 -5.75 -2.20 3.70
N ASP A 166 -6.82 -2.73 4.30
CA ASP A 166 -7.76 -3.61 3.60
C ASP A 166 -8.40 -2.91 2.39
N GLU A 167 -8.69 -1.61 2.49
CA GLU A 167 -9.20 -0.78 1.41
C GLU A 167 -8.18 -0.51 0.28
N GLU A 168 -6.88 -0.71 0.51
CA GLU A 168 -5.81 -0.52 -0.48
C GLU A 168 -5.24 -1.85 -1.00
N LEU A 169 -5.67 -2.99 -0.44
CA LEU A 169 -5.12 -4.31 -0.76
C LEU A 169 -5.22 -4.66 -2.26
N PHE A 170 -6.29 -4.22 -2.91
CA PHE A 170 -6.51 -4.47 -4.35
C PHE A 170 -5.54 -3.66 -5.23
N LEU A 171 -4.98 -2.54 -4.74
CA LEU A 171 -4.02 -1.72 -5.47
C LEU A 171 -2.72 -2.47 -5.78
N LEU A 172 -2.40 -3.53 -5.03
CA LEU A 172 -1.26 -4.41 -5.31
C LEU A 172 -1.31 -5.02 -6.71
N GLU A 173 -2.50 -5.20 -7.29
CA GLU A 173 -2.68 -5.73 -8.65
C GLU A 173 -2.23 -4.76 -9.74
N PHE A 174 -2.15 -3.46 -9.41
CA PHE A 174 -1.80 -2.39 -10.33
C PHE A 174 -0.32 -1.97 -10.21
N LEU A 175 0.40 -2.42 -9.18
CA LEU A 175 1.85 -2.25 -9.11
C LEU A 175 2.53 -3.09 -10.18
N LYS A 176 3.40 -2.45 -10.97
CA LYS A 176 4.09 -3.07 -12.10
C LYS A 176 5.49 -3.52 -11.68
N PRO A 177 5.96 -4.70 -12.12
CA PRO A 177 7.38 -5.04 -11.98
C PRO A 177 8.24 -3.93 -12.59
N TRP A 178 9.38 -3.65 -11.97
CA TRP A 178 10.28 -2.53 -12.26
C TRP A 178 9.75 -1.13 -11.91
N SER A 179 8.59 -1.00 -11.28
CA SER A 179 8.13 0.28 -10.74
C SER A 179 8.63 0.53 -9.32
N SER A 180 8.62 1.80 -8.92
CA SER A 180 8.88 2.21 -7.54
C SER A 180 7.60 2.58 -6.82
N PHE A 181 7.56 2.40 -5.51
CA PHE A 181 6.43 2.75 -4.64
C PHE A 181 6.93 3.06 -3.23
N LYS A 182 6.11 3.72 -2.43
CA LYS A 182 6.37 3.97 -1.01
C LYS A 182 5.34 3.23 -0.14
N LEU A 183 5.77 2.83 1.03
CA LEU A 183 4.89 2.43 2.11
C LEU A 183 4.78 3.59 3.09
N VAL A 184 3.61 3.76 3.70
CA VAL A 184 3.36 4.77 4.75
C VAL A 184 2.54 4.13 5.88
N GLU A 185 2.72 4.59 7.12
CA GLU A 185 1.92 4.10 8.24
C GLU A 185 0.45 4.50 8.07
N ASN A 186 -0.45 3.58 8.40
CA ASN A 186 -1.88 3.88 8.51
C ASN A 186 -2.14 4.47 9.92
N ASN A 187 -2.46 5.77 9.97
CA ASN A 187 -2.74 6.50 11.22
C ASN A 187 -4.24 6.74 11.42
#